data_AF-A0A835UVU1-F1
#
_entry.id   AF-A0A835UVU1-F1
#
_cell.length_a   1.000
_cell.length_b   1.000
_cell.length_c   1.000
_cell.angle_alpha   90.00
_cell.angle_beta   90.00
_cell.angle_gamma   90.00
#
_symmetry.space_group_name_H-M   'P 1'
#
loop_
_entity.id
_entity.type
_entity.pdbx_description
1 polymer ?
#
loop_
_entity_poly.entity_id
_entity_poly.type
_entity_poly.pdbx_seq_one_letter_code
_entity_poly.pdbx_strand_id
1 'polypeptide(L)'
;MITAVGGHGGYSGGKQFVLAEELREKLSHIRHEKVLIVKLVDIVDFNGSFLARIRDLAGANPIILVVTKVDLLPKGTDVNCVGDWVVEATMKKKLNVISVHLTSSKSLVGIAGVLSEIQKEKKGRDVYIMGAANVGKSAFISALLRTMAKKDPVAAAAHKYKPMQSAVPGTTLGPIQIEAFQGGGKLYDTPGVHLHHRQAAVVHSQDLPYLAPQSRLRGQSFPVVSSSKLNASDSVSLNGFSIFWGGLVRIDVLQALPNTRLSFFGPRKLPIFMVLTAEADQFYDKEIGVSLTPPSEEQREVWPGLESLKQLKIKFDDKKRPVCDIAVSGLGWIAVEPFGLEVDGTETLPCDGELLLDVRVPKPVEIFLRPPLPVGSAGGEWYQYQDLTEKEEELRPKWYY
;
A
#
# COMPACT_ATOMS: atom_id res chain seq x y z
N MET A 1 21.61 -9.39 32.79
CA MET A 1 21.87 -8.03 32.26
C MET A 1 22.70 -8.16 30.99
N ILE A 2 22.06 -8.12 29.83
CA ILE A 2 22.71 -7.96 28.51
C ILE A 2 21.80 -7.01 27.73
N THR A 3 22.34 -5.83 27.45
CA THR A 3 21.68 -4.69 26.83
C THR A 3 21.46 -4.94 25.33
N ALA A 4 20.25 -4.64 24.88
CA ALA A 4 19.88 -4.59 23.47
C ALA A 4 20.66 -3.48 22.77
N VAL A 5 21.38 -3.83 21.71
CA VAL A 5 22.09 -2.87 20.86
C VAL A 5 21.07 -2.19 19.96
N GLY A 6 20.69 -0.97 20.33
CA GLY A 6 19.99 -0.04 19.46
C GLY A 6 20.90 0.36 18.30
N GLY A 7 20.57 -0.07 17.09
CA GLY A 7 21.19 0.46 15.89
C GLY A 7 20.76 1.90 15.68
N HIS A 8 21.64 2.85 16.02
CA HIS A 8 21.56 4.24 15.59
C HIS A 8 21.77 4.31 14.07
N GLY A 9 20.67 4.27 13.31
CA GLY A 9 20.65 4.74 11.93
C GLY A 9 20.49 6.26 11.93
N GLY A 10 21.61 6.98 12.11
CA GLY A 10 21.65 8.42 11.88
C GLY A 10 21.47 8.71 10.39
N TYR A 11 20.30 9.23 10.01
CA TYR A 11 20.08 9.79 8.68
C TYR A 11 20.50 11.26 8.70
N SER A 12 21.77 11.53 8.41
CA SER A 12 22.23 12.86 8.03
C SER A 12 21.84 13.14 6.57
N GLY A 13 21.43 14.37 6.30
CA GLY A 13 20.69 14.77 5.11
C GLY A 13 21.35 14.54 3.74
N GLY A 14 20.50 14.45 2.72
CA GLY A 14 20.80 14.68 1.31
C GLY A 14 21.69 13.65 0.61
N LYS A 15 21.11 12.90 -0.34
CA LYS A 15 21.75 11.98 -1.33
C LYS A 15 21.87 10.49 -0.97
N GLN A 16 20.78 9.83 -0.58
CA GLN A 16 20.70 8.35 -0.59
C GLN A 16 19.43 7.79 -1.24
N PHE A 17 18.67 8.60 -1.97
CA PHE A 17 17.43 8.15 -2.63
C PHE A 17 17.63 8.13 -4.14
N VAL A 18 17.48 6.94 -4.74
CA VAL A 18 17.46 6.82 -6.21
C VAL A 18 16.07 7.21 -6.69
N LEU A 19 16.01 8.26 -7.51
CA LEU A 19 14.78 8.69 -8.16
C LEU A 19 14.37 7.70 -9.26
N ALA A 20 13.10 7.74 -9.65
CA ALA A 20 12.59 6.88 -10.72
C ALA A 20 13.35 7.08 -12.04
N GLU A 21 13.70 8.32 -12.40
CA GLU A 21 14.44 8.61 -13.64
C GLU A 21 15.89 8.13 -13.59
N GLU A 22 16.60 8.37 -12.48
CA GLU A 22 17.98 7.87 -12.30
C GLU A 22 18.04 6.34 -12.32
N LEU A 23 17.05 5.67 -11.70
CA LEU A 23 16.97 4.21 -11.79
C LEU A 23 16.68 3.78 -13.23
N ARG A 24 15.85 4.52 -13.97
CA ARG A 24 15.58 4.21 -15.37
C ARG A 24 16.82 4.28 -16.23
N GLU A 25 17.64 5.30 -16.08
CA GLU A 25 18.91 5.43 -16.81
C GLU A 25 19.84 4.26 -16.48
N LYS A 26 20.03 3.96 -15.19
CA LYS A 26 20.89 2.86 -14.73
C LYS A 26 20.41 1.48 -15.19
N LEU A 27 19.09 1.26 -15.26
CA LEU A 27 18.49 -0.03 -15.60
C LEU A 27 18.01 -0.12 -17.05
N SER A 28 18.29 0.89 -17.89
CA SER A 28 17.87 0.92 -19.30
C SER A 28 18.37 -0.28 -20.10
N HIS A 29 19.55 -0.81 -19.76
CA HIS A 29 20.14 -1.99 -20.37
C HIS A 29 19.33 -3.28 -20.16
N ILE A 30 18.60 -3.40 -19.03
CA ILE A 30 17.82 -4.59 -18.66
C ILE A 30 16.78 -4.95 -19.73
N ARG A 31 16.26 -3.94 -20.42
CA ARG A 31 15.28 -4.11 -21.51
C ARG A 31 15.79 -5.04 -22.63
N HIS A 32 17.10 -5.03 -22.88
CA HIS A 32 17.74 -5.80 -23.96
C HIS A 32 18.34 -7.13 -23.48
N GLU A 33 18.36 -7.36 -22.17
CA GLU A 33 18.86 -8.59 -21.57
C GLU A 33 17.74 -9.60 -21.34
N LYS A 34 18.12 -10.88 -21.27
CA LYS A 34 17.19 -11.97 -20.93
C LYS A 34 17.06 -12.08 -19.42
N VAL A 35 16.10 -11.36 -18.85
CA VAL A 35 15.88 -11.32 -17.39
C VAL A 35 14.47 -11.76 -17.00
N LEU A 36 14.31 -12.18 -15.75
CA LEU A 36 13.02 -12.37 -15.09
C LEU A 36 12.85 -11.28 -14.05
N ILE A 37 11.70 -10.59 -14.08
CA ILE A 37 11.44 -9.48 -13.15
C ILE A 37 10.47 -9.93 -12.08
N VAL A 38 10.86 -9.76 -10.83
CA VAL A 38 10.01 -9.95 -9.66
C VAL A 38 9.62 -8.56 -9.17
N LYS A 39 8.39 -8.14 -9.50
CA LYS A 39 7.87 -6.82 -9.14
C LYS A 39 7.16 -6.90 -7.80
N LEU A 40 7.60 -6.12 -6.82
CA LEU A 40 7.01 -6.05 -5.50
C LEU A 40 6.06 -4.85 -5.38
N VAL A 41 4.88 -5.10 -4.81
CA VAL A 41 3.86 -4.10 -4.51
C VAL A 41 3.37 -4.31 -3.08
N ASP A 42 3.12 -3.23 -2.34
CA ASP A 42 2.57 -3.28 -0.98
C ASP A 42 1.05 -3.34 -1.04
N ILE A 43 0.40 -4.30 -0.38
CA ILE A 43 -1.08 -4.38 -0.41
C ILE A 43 -1.75 -3.17 0.25
N VAL A 44 -1.14 -2.62 1.30
CA VAL A 44 -1.72 -1.49 2.05
C VAL A 44 -1.69 -0.21 1.23
N ASP A 45 -0.67 -0.08 0.39
CA ASP A 45 -0.45 1.06 -0.51
C ASP A 45 -0.32 0.57 -1.96
N PHE A 46 -1.29 -0.22 -2.42
CA PHE A 46 -1.22 -0.88 -3.72
C PHE A 46 -1.04 0.14 -4.85
N ASN A 47 -1.89 1.16 -4.91
CA ASN A 47 -1.84 2.16 -5.98
C ASN A 47 -0.58 3.03 -5.91
N GLY A 48 -0.18 3.48 -4.72
CA GLY A 48 0.99 4.35 -4.54
C GLY A 48 2.31 3.62 -4.80
N SER A 49 2.40 2.32 -4.45
CA SER A 49 3.59 1.51 -4.70
C SER A 49 3.64 0.84 -6.09
N PHE A 50 2.57 0.90 -6.87
CA PHE A 50 2.52 0.31 -8.20
C PHE A 50 3.33 1.12 -9.22
N LEU A 51 4.53 0.66 -9.53
CA LEU A 51 5.35 1.22 -10.61
C LEU A 51 4.68 0.98 -11.98
N ALA A 52 3.95 1.98 -12.48
CA ALA A 52 3.17 1.89 -13.72
C ALA A 52 4.07 1.72 -14.96
N ARG A 53 5.19 2.45 -15.03
CA ARG A 53 6.13 2.46 -16.15
C ARG A 53 7.23 1.39 -16.05
N ILE A 54 6.93 0.27 -15.40
CA ILE A 54 7.92 -0.82 -15.28
C ILE A 54 8.21 -1.47 -16.64
N ARG A 55 7.26 -1.43 -17.58
CA ARG A 55 7.43 -1.98 -18.93
C ARG A 55 8.45 -1.23 -19.77
N ASP A 56 8.64 0.06 -19.51
CA ASP A 56 9.67 0.86 -20.17
C ASP A 56 11.08 0.33 -19.83
N LEU A 57 11.24 -0.21 -18.62
CA LEU A 57 12.47 -0.83 -18.12
C LEU A 57 12.57 -2.31 -18.46
N ALA A 58 11.47 -3.04 -18.29
CA ALA A 58 11.41 -4.48 -18.47
C ALA A 58 11.44 -4.90 -19.94
N GLY A 59 10.92 -4.07 -20.85
CA GLY A 59 10.59 -4.49 -22.21
C GLY A 59 9.65 -5.69 -22.23
N ALA A 60 10.00 -6.67 -23.07
CA ALA A 60 9.26 -7.91 -23.24
C ALA A 60 9.57 -8.97 -22.15
N ASN A 61 10.41 -8.65 -21.17
CA ASN A 61 10.79 -9.62 -20.14
C ASN A 61 9.57 -10.07 -19.31
N PRO A 62 9.56 -11.35 -18.89
CA PRO A 62 8.52 -11.89 -18.02
C PRO A 62 8.50 -11.20 -16.65
N ILE A 63 7.31 -10.99 -16.11
CA ILE A 63 7.10 -10.33 -14.82
C ILE A 63 6.28 -11.25 -13.91
N ILE A 64 6.79 -11.54 -12.72
CA ILE A 64 6.05 -12.13 -11.60
C ILE A 64 5.67 -10.98 -10.66
N LEU A 65 4.38 -10.82 -10.36
CA LEU A 65 3.92 -9.82 -9.41
C LEU A 65 3.87 -10.43 -8.00
N VAL A 66 4.59 -9.83 -7.06
CA VAL A 66 4.59 -10.21 -5.65
C VAL A 66 3.93 -9.10 -4.85
N VAL A 67 2.75 -9.38 -4.32
CA VAL A 67 2.08 -8.52 -3.35
C VAL A 67 2.58 -8.88 -1.96
N THR A 68 3.01 -7.87 -1.22
CA THR A 68 3.67 -8.01 0.07
C THR A 68 2.79 -7.51 1.21
N LYS A 69 3.16 -7.89 2.44
CA LYS A 69 2.54 -7.44 3.70
C LYS A 69 1.08 -7.83 3.87
N VAL A 70 0.66 -8.93 3.28
CA VAL A 70 -0.70 -9.48 3.43
C VAL A 70 -1.05 -9.86 4.87
N ASP A 71 -0.04 -10.05 5.74
CA ASP A 71 -0.23 -10.24 7.18
C ASP A 71 -0.79 -9.00 7.89
N LEU A 72 -0.72 -7.81 7.27
CA LEU A 72 -1.28 -6.58 7.80
C LEU A 72 -2.78 -6.46 7.53
N LEU A 73 -3.36 -7.26 6.65
CA LEU A 73 -4.78 -7.19 6.36
C LEU A 73 -5.61 -7.49 7.62
N PRO A 74 -6.81 -6.86 7.76
CA PRO A 74 -7.72 -7.12 8.87
C PRO A 74 -7.98 -8.60 9.10
N LYS A 75 -8.24 -8.98 10.35
CA LYS A 75 -8.57 -10.37 10.71
C LYS A 75 -9.87 -10.79 10.02
N GLY A 76 -9.93 -12.03 9.55
CA GLY A 76 -11.11 -12.58 8.86
C GLY A 76 -11.18 -12.23 7.37
N THR A 77 -10.19 -11.50 6.83
CA THR A 77 -10.09 -11.24 5.39
C THR A 77 -9.96 -12.56 4.63
N ASP A 78 -10.84 -12.78 3.65
CA ASP A 78 -10.72 -13.88 2.70
C ASP A 78 -9.66 -13.55 1.65
N VAL A 79 -8.65 -14.41 1.56
CA VAL A 79 -7.52 -14.24 0.66
C VAL A 79 -7.95 -14.46 -0.80
N ASN A 80 -8.98 -15.26 -1.05
CA ASN A 80 -9.47 -15.49 -2.42
C ASN A 80 -10.02 -14.20 -3.04
N CYS A 81 -10.87 -13.50 -2.29
CA CYS A 81 -11.42 -12.20 -2.70
C CYS A 81 -10.30 -11.17 -2.93
N VAL A 82 -9.29 -11.12 -2.06
CA VAL A 82 -8.15 -10.20 -2.22
C VAL A 82 -7.29 -10.56 -3.43
N GLY A 83 -7.01 -11.85 -3.65
CA GLY A 83 -6.22 -12.31 -4.79
C GLY A 83 -6.89 -11.96 -6.11
N ASP A 84 -8.20 -12.19 -6.17
CA ASP A 84 -9.04 -11.81 -7.30
C ASP A 84 -9.02 -10.29 -7.56
N TRP A 85 -9.25 -9.49 -6.52
CA TRP A 85 -9.20 -8.03 -6.60
C TRP A 85 -7.84 -7.51 -7.09
N VAL A 86 -6.74 -8.12 -6.62
CA VAL A 86 -5.37 -7.75 -7.04
C VAL A 86 -5.16 -8.04 -8.53
N VAL A 87 -5.66 -9.17 -9.01
CA VAL A 87 -5.58 -9.53 -10.43
C VAL A 87 -6.33 -8.50 -11.28
N GLU A 88 -7.57 -8.15 -10.90
CA GLU A 88 -8.33 -7.12 -11.60
C GLU A 88 -7.64 -5.76 -11.57
N ALA A 89 -7.12 -5.36 -10.41
CA ALA A 89 -6.40 -4.11 -10.26
C ALA A 89 -5.13 -4.07 -11.12
N THR A 90 -4.48 -5.21 -11.32
CA THR A 90 -3.30 -5.36 -12.19
C THR A 90 -3.68 -5.29 -13.67
N MET A 91 -4.75 -5.96 -14.07
CA MET A 91 -5.29 -5.94 -15.44
C MET A 91 -5.77 -4.54 -15.84
N LYS A 92 -6.48 -3.84 -14.95
CA LYS A 92 -6.91 -2.44 -15.15
C LYS A 92 -5.72 -1.49 -15.40
N LYS A 93 -4.56 -1.79 -14.80
CA LYS A 93 -3.30 -1.07 -15.02
C LYS A 93 -2.54 -1.53 -16.27
N LYS A 94 -3.12 -2.42 -17.09
CA LYS A 94 -2.56 -2.96 -18.35
C LYS A 94 -1.18 -3.58 -18.18
N LEU A 95 -0.91 -4.18 -17.01
CA LEU A 95 0.34 -4.88 -16.76
C LEU A 95 0.15 -6.38 -16.95
N ASN A 96 0.71 -6.92 -18.03
CA ASN A 96 0.74 -8.36 -18.24
C ASN A 96 1.76 -8.97 -17.28
N VAL A 97 1.35 -9.95 -16.48
CA VAL A 97 2.20 -10.68 -15.54
C VAL A 97 1.98 -12.18 -15.75
N ILE A 98 2.98 -13.01 -15.45
CA ILE A 98 2.85 -14.47 -15.54
C ILE A 98 1.92 -14.97 -14.44
N SER A 99 2.15 -14.48 -13.23
CA SER A 99 1.42 -14.88 -12.04
C SER A 99 1.44 -13.75 -11.00
N VAL A 100 0.49 -13.83 -10.08
CA VAL A 100 0.38 -12.97 -8.91
C VAL A 100 0.60 -13.81 -7.66
N HIS A 101 1.42 -13.33 -6.73
CA HIS A 101 1.67 -14.03 -5.47
C HIS A 101 1.43 -13.09 -4.29
N LEU A 102 0.51 -13.47 -3.42
CA LEU A 102 0.25 -12.81 -2.16
C LEU A 102 1.22 -13.36 -1.10
N THR A 103 1.98 -12.49 -0.44
CA THR A 103 3.08 -12.91 0.45
C THR A 103 3.20 -12.07 1.71
N SER A 104 3.73 -12.71 2.75
CA SER A 104 4.22 -12.03 3.94
C SER A 104 5.64 -12.47 4.25
N SER A 105 6.59 -11.54 4.14
CA SER A 105 7.98 -11.79 4.53
C SER A 105 8.15 -12.02 6.04
N LYS A 106 7.20 -11.52 6.86
CA LYS A 106 7.23 -11.66 8.32
C LYS A 106 6.82 -13.07 8.76
N SER A 107 5.73 -13.60 8.20
CA SER A 107 5.25 -14.96 8.50
C SER A 107 5.81 -16.03 7.54
N LEU A 108 6.56 -15.64 6.51
CA LEU A 108 7.07 -16.48 5.41
C LEU A 108 5.97 -17.12 4.53
N VAL A 109 4.72 -16.68 4.66
CA VAL A 109 3.59 -17.15 3.85
C VAL A 109 3.76 -16.70 2.38
N GLY A 110 3.43 -17.59 1.44
CA GLY A 110 3.54 -17.38 -0.01
C GLY A 110 4.94 -17.42 -0.59
N ILE A 111 5.99 -17.26 0.24
CA ILE A 111 7.38 -17.17 -0.24
C ILE A 111 7.83 -18.42 -0.99
N ALA A 112 7.43 -19.61 -0.52
CA ALA A 112 7.75 -20.88 -1.19
C ALA A 112 7.12 -20.99 -2.58
N GLY A 113 5.89 -20.48 -2.75
CA GLY A 113 5.21 -20.42 -4.05
C GLY A 113 5.93 -19.51 -5.03
N VAL A 114 6.37 -18.33 -4.57
CA VAL A 114 7.17 -17.42 -5.40
C VAL A 114 8.50 -18.07 -5.80
N LEU A 115 9.18 -18.73 -4.87
CA LEU A 115 10.43 -19.42 -5.16
C LEU A 115 10.26 -20.49 -6.25
N SER A 116 9.19 -21.28 -6.17
CA SER A 116 8.86 -22.30 -7.17
C SER A 116 8.61 -21.68 -8.54
N GLU A 117 7.85 -20.58 -8.62
CA GLU A 117 7.58 -19.91 -9.90
C GLU A 117 8.85 -19.26 -10.47
N ILE A 118 9.70 -18.67 -9.63
CA ILE A 118 11.02 -18.16 -10.05
C ILE A 118 11.85 -19.29 -10.63
N GLN A 119 11.97 -20.44 -9.95
CA GLN A 119 12.76 -21.57 -10.45
C GLN A 119 12.24 -22.09 -11.80
N LYS A 120 10.92 -22.14 -11.98
CA LYS A 120 10.27 -22.56 -13.22
C LYS A 120 10.46 -21.56 -14.37
N GLU A 121 10.32 -20.26 -14.10
CA GLU A 121 10.33 -19.22 -15.15
C GLU A 121 11.70 -18.59 -15.39
N LYS A 122 12.68 -18.85 -14.50
CA LYS A 122 14.05 -18.38 -14.68
C LYS A 122 14.62 -18.88 -16.00
N LYS A 123 14.56 -20.19 -16.31
CA LYS A 123 15.01 -20.76 -17.61
C LYS A 123 16.40 -20.22 -18.04
N GLY A 124 17.34 -20.09 -17.09
CA GLY A 124 18.69 -19.55 -17.30
C GLY A 124 18.83 -18.01 -17.26
N ARG A 125 17.73 -17.25 -17.10
CA ARG A 125 17.71 -15.78 -16.99
C ARG A 125 18.26 -15.31 -15.64
N ASP A 126 18.74 -14.07 -15.60
CA ASP A 126 18.99 -13.36 -14.34
C ASP A 126 17.67 -12.86 -13.74
N VAL A 127 17.58 -12.80 -12.42
CA VAL A 127 16.36 -12.43 -11.70
C VAL A 127 16.55 -11.06 -11.07
N TYR A 128 15.73 -10.08 -11.44
CA TYR A 128 15.76 -8.73 -10.89
C TYR A 128 14.57 -8.49 -9.98
N ILE A 129 14.84 -8.13 -8.72
CA ILE A 129 13.80 -7.74 -7.77
C ILE A 129 13.65 -6.23 -7.82
N MET A 130 12.47 -5.76 -8.19
CA MET A 130 12.15 -4.34 -8.37
C MET A 130 10.91 -3.95 -7.57
N GLY A 131 10.87 -2.73 -7.06
CA GLY A 131 9.71 -2.20 -6.34
C GLY A 131 9.98 -0.80 -5.79
N ALA A 132 8.93 -0.13 -5.34
CA ALA A 132 9.09 1.15 -4.67
C ALA A 132 9.86 0.99 -3.34
N ALA A 133 10.42 2.07 -2.81
CA ALA A 133 10.98 2.09 -1.47
C ALA A 133 9.91 1.69 -0.43
N ASN A 134 10.31 1.09 0.69
CA ASN A 134 9.41 0.68 1.78
C ASN A 134 8.31 -0.36 1.45
N VAL A 135 8.29 -0.96 0.24
CA VAL A 135 7.38 -2.08 -0.08
C VAL A 135 7.75 -3.38 0.65
N GLY A 136 8.91 -3.43 1.32
CA GLY A 136 9.36 -4.64 2.01
C GLY A 136 10.31 -5.52 1.19
N LYS A 137 10.91 -4.98 0.12
CA LYS A 137 11.89 -5.67 -0.73
C LYS A 137 13.03 -6.34 0.03
N SER A 138 13.70 -5.62 0.93
CA SER A 138 14.82 -6.19 1.71
C SER A 138 14.37 -7.32 2.63
N ALA A 139 13.15 -7.24 3.17
CA ALA A 139 12.54 -8.29 3.99
C ALA A 139 12.16 -9.51 3.12
N PHE A 140 11.60 -9.28 1.93
CA PHE A 140 11.29 -10.34 0.97
C PHE A 140 12.54 -11.10 0.52
N ILE A 141 13.63 -10.40 0.18
CA ILE A 141 14.90 -11.03 -0.21
C ILE A 141 15.44 -11.90 0.92
N SER A 142 15.47 -11.37 2.15
CA SER A 142 15.90 -12.13 3.31
C SER A 142 15.01 -13.36 3.57
N ALA A 143 13.69 -13.23 3.42
CA ALA A 143 12.75 -14.35 3.55
C ALA A 143 12.95 -15.41 2.45
N LEU A 144 13.16 -14.97 1.21
CA LEU A 144 13.42 -15.84 0.06
C LEU A 144 14.72 -16.64 0.27
N LEU A 145 15.83 -15.95 0.57
CA LEU A 145 17.13 -16.59 0.83
C LEU A 145 17.06 -17.56 2.02
N ARG A 146 16.36 -17.20 3.11
CA ARG A 146 16.15 -18.10 4.26
C ARG A 146 15.38 -19.36 3.86
N THR A 147 14.42 -19.24 2.95
CA THR A 147 13.61 -20.37 2.47
C THR A 147 14.43 -21.27 1.54
N MET A 148 15.24 -20.65 0.66
CA MET A 148 16.17 -21.35 -0.23
C MET A 148 17.28 -22.07 0.54
N ALA A 149 17.84 -21.47 1.59
CA ALA A 149 18.91 -22.03 2.40
C ALA A 149 18.56 -23.40 3.04
N LYS A 150 17.27 -23.72 3.19
CA LYS A 150 16.83 -25.04 3.67
C LYS A 150 17.08 -26.16 2.66
N LYS A 151 17.18 -25.84 1.37
CA LYS A 151 17.32 -26.81 0.27
C LYS A 151 18.61 -26.62 -0.52
N ASP A 152 19.19 -25.43 -0.49
CA ASP A 152 20.36 -25.05 -1.30
C ASP A 152 21.49 -24.48 -0.43
N PRO A 153 22.65 -25.16 -0.34
CA PRO A 153 23.82 -24.68 0.40
C PRO A 153 24.41 -23.37 -0.15
N VAL A 154 24.25 -23.04 -1.44
CA VAL A 154 24.70 -21.77 -2.03
C VAL A 154 23.86 -20.62 -1.48
N ALA A 155 22.54 -20.81 -1.40
CA ALA A 155 21.65 -19.84 -0.77
C ALA A 155 21.92 -19.68 0.73
N ALA A 156 22.34 -20.75 1.42
CA ALA A 156 22.76 -20.66 2.82
C ALA A 156 24.01 -19.79 3.01
N ALA A 157 24.99 -19.88 2.09
CA ALA A 157 26.14 -18.98 2.05
C ALA A 157 25.71 -17.54 1.74
N ALA A 158 24.86 -17.31 0.75
CA ALA A 158 24.34 -15.98 0.40
C ALA A 158 23.53 -15.33 1.53
N HIS A 159 22.79 -16.12 2.33
CA HIS A 159 22.11 -15.62 3.53
C HIS A 159 23.10 -15.18 4.62
N LYS A 160 24.21 -15.91 4.78
CA LYS A 160 25.27 -15.61 5.77
C LYS A 160 26.14 -14.43 5.35
N TYR A 161 26.42 -14.32 4.05
CA TYR A 161 27.21 -13.27 3.41
C TYR A 161 26.32 -12.31 2.60
N LYS A 162 25.13 -11.99 3.13
CA LYS A 162 24.37 -10.87 2.57
C LYS A 162 25.32 -9.69 2.51
N PRO A 163 25.55 -9.03 1.35
CA PRO A 163 26.54 -7.97 1.26
C PRO A 163 26.22 -6.90 2.31
N MET A 164 26.98 -6.90 3.41
CA MET A 164 26.94 -5.86 4.45
C MET A 164 27.76 -4.67 3.97
N GLN A 165 27.43 -4.09 2.81
CA GLN A 165 28.03 -2.83 2.39
C GLN A 165 27.00 -1.99 1.60
N SER A 166 26.19 -1.25 2.36
CA SER A 166 25.56 0.00 1.92
C SER A 166 26.43 1.23 2.28
N ALA A 167 27.70 1.03 2.62
CA ALA A 167 28.56 2.12 3.08
C ALA A 167 30.00 1.92 2.59
N VAL A 168 30.19 2.01 1.27
CA VAL A 168 31.46 2.52 0.74
C VAL A 168 31.16 3.93 0.24
N PRO A 169 31.69 4.98 0.91
CA PRO A 169 31.54 6.35 0.45
C PRO A 169 32.01 6.45 -1.00
N GLY A 170 31.13 6.82 -1.93
CA GLY A 170 31.44 6.96 -3.35
C GLY A 170 30.88 5.89 -4.30
N THR A 171 30.19 4.84 -3.80
CA THR A 171 29.47 3.92 -4.70
C THR A 171 28.07 4.45 -5.00
N THR A 172 27.81 4.75 -6.27
CA THR A 172 26.48 5.12 -6.75
C THR A 172 25.57 3.89 -6.59
N LEU A 173 24.48 3.99 -5.83
CA LEU A 173 23.50 2.92 -5.57
C LEU A 173 23.14 2.18 -6.88
N GLY A 174 23.75 1.01 -7.09
CA GLY A 174 23.53 0.11 -8.22
C GLY A 174 22.94 -1.23 -7.74
N PRO A 175 22.49 -2.10 -8.65
CA PRO A 175 21.97 -3.41 -8.27
C PRO A 175 23.01 -4.24 -7.53
N ILE A 176 22.62 -4.85 -6.40
CA ILE A 176 23.46 -5.75 -5.63
C ILE A 176 23.26 -7.16 -6.17
N GLN A 177 24.35 -7.76 -6.65
CA GLN A 177 24.34 -9.15 -7.10
C GLN A 177 24.38 -10.12 -5.91
N ILE A 178 23.49 -11.10 -5.92
CA ILE A 178 23.39 -12.17 -4.93
C ILE A 178 23.45 -13.51 -5.69
N GLU A 179 24.45 -14.32 -5.36
CA GLU A 179 24.58 -15.68 -5.88
C GLU A 179 23.64 -16.61 -5.11
N ALA A 180 22.37 -16.61 -5.50
CA ALA A 180 21.32 -17.32 -4.76
C ALA A 180 21.01 -18.72 -5.32
N PHE A 181 21.41 -19.03 -6.56
CA PHE A 181 20.91 -20.21 -7.28
C PHE A 181 22.05 -21.14 -7.72
N GLN A 182 21.87 -22.46 -7.52
CA GLN A 182 22.66 -23.47 -8.23
C GLN A 182 22.24 -23.57 -9.71
N GLY A 183 23.22 -23.71 -10.62
CA GLY A 183 22.94 -23.93 -12.06
C GLY A 183 22.94 -22.69 -12.96
N GLY A 184 23.52 -21.58 -12.52
CA GLY A 184 23.67 -20.36 -13.33
C GLY A 184 22.51 -19.37 -13.20
N GLY A 185 22.72 -18.12 -13.63
CA GLY A 185 21.81 -16.98 -13.44
C GLY A 185 21.80 -16.43 -12.02
N LYS A 186 21.85 -15.11 -11.87
CA LYS A 186 22.06 -14.38 -10.62
C LYS A 186 20.79 -13.70 -10.12
N LEU A 187 20.73 -13.40 -8.82
CA LEU A 187 19.67 -12.59 -8.23
C LEU A 187 20.20 -11.16 -8.04
N TYR A 188 19.46 -10.16 -8.49
CA TYR A 188 19.82 -8.76 -8.38
C TYR A 188 18.82 -8.03 -7.48
N ASP A 189 19.30 -7.47 -6.36
CA ASP A 189 18.56 -6.52 -5.53
C ASP A 189 18.74 -5.11 -6.10
N THR A 190 17.70 -4.56 -6.71
CA THR A 190 17.76 -3.19 -7.25
C THR A 190 17.44 -2.18 -6.16
N PRO A 191 18.06 -0.98 -6.12
CA PRO A 191 17.64 0.06 -5.18
C PRO A 191 16.13 0.34 -5.25
N GLY A 192 15.48 0.51 -4.09
CA GLY A 192 14.05 0.81 -4.05
C GLY A 192 13.76 2.17 -4.67
N VAL A 193 12.78 2.26 -5.56
CA VAL A 193 12.40 3.52 -6.22
C VAL A 193 11.70 4.44 -5.23
N HIS A 194 12.27 5.61 -5.01
CA HIS A 194 11.59 6.65 -4.22
C HIS A 194 10.59 7.36 -5.11
N LEU A 195 9.32 7.22 -4.77
CA LEU A 195 8.20 7.78 -5.52
C LEU A 195 7.77 9.06 -4.82
N HIS A 196 7.93 10.20 -5.52
CA HIS A 196 7.67 11.53 -4.98
C HIS A 196 6.21 11.70 -4.55
N HIS A 197 5.29 10.95 -5.16
CA HIS A 197 3.87 11.03 -4.87
C HIS A 197 3.40 10.23 -3.64
N ARG A 198 4.32 9.70 -2.83
CA ARG A 198 4.02 8.95 -1.61
C ARG A 198 4.30 9.78 -0.37
N GLN A 199 3.53 9.57 0.69
CA GLN A 199 3.71 10.27 1.97
C GLN A 199 5.14 10.17 2.52
N ALA A 200 5.81 9.02 2.34
CA ALA A 200 7.19 8.82 2.77
C ALA A 200 8.24 9.71 2.04
N ALA A 201 7.88 10.36 0.94
CA ALA A 201 8.75 11.33 0.25
C ALA A 201 8.60 12.75 0.80
N VAL A 202 7.55 13.03 1.57
CA VAL A 202 7.25 14.35 2.14
C VAL A 202 7.57 14.42 3.62
N VAL A 203 7.26 13.33 4.34
CA VAL A 203 7.47 13.25 5.78
C VAL A 203 8.96 13.14 6.10
N HIS A 204 9.40 13.88 7.12
CA HIS A 204 10.79 13.86 7.57
C HIS A 204 11.22 12.45 8.02
N SER A 205 12.52 12.14 7.90
CA SER A 205 13.07 10.80 8.15
C SER A 205 12.78 10.25 9.54
N GLN A 206 12.74 11.12 10.55
CA GLN A 206 12.42 10.78 11.95
C GLN A 206 10.97 10.33 12.14
N ASP A 207 10.06 10.83 11.30
CA ASP A 207 8.63 10.56 11.38
C ASP A 207 8.18 9.39 10.48
N LEU A 208 9.04 8.92 9.57
CA LEU A 208 8.76 7.75 8.72
C LEU A 208 8.29 6.49 9.49
N PRO A 209 8.79 6.18 10.72
CA PRO A 209 8.29 5.06 11.50
C PRO A 209 6.80 5.14 11.87
N TYR A 210 6.18 6.33 11.87
CA TYR A 210 4.74 6.49 12.11
C TYR A 210 3.89 6.00 10.93
N LEU A 211 4.43 6.10 9.71
CA LEU A 211 3.75 5.64 8.49
C LEU A 211 3.78 4.12 8.32
N ALA A 212 4.65 3.42 9.04
CA ALA A 212 4.85 1.99 8.90
C ALA A 212 3.94 1.19 9.86
N PRO A 213 2.89 0.50 9.36
CA PRO A 213 2.05 -0.36 10.20
C PRO A 213 2.87 -1.54 10.78
N GLN A 214 2.79 -1.73 12.09
CA GLN A 214 3.54 -2.78 12.82
C GLN A 214 2.70 -4.02 13.12
N SER A 215 1.38 -3.90 12.98
CA SER A 215 0.39 -4.93 13.28
C SER A 215 -0.77 -4.85 12.30
N ARG A 216 -1.64 -5.86 12.33
CA ARG A 216 -2.85 -5.91 11.50
C ARG A 216 -3.64 -4.61 11.59
N LEU A 217 -4.02 -4.11 10.42
CA LEU A 217 -4.88 -2.95 10.26
C LEU A 217 -6.25 -3.24 10.89
N ARG A 218 -6.80 -2.20 11.53
CA ARG A 218 -8.16 -2.18 12.03
C ARG A 218 -8.82 -0.93 11.46
N GLY A 219 -9.98 -1.10 10.83
CA GLY A 219 -10.77 0.02 10.37
C GLY A 219 -11.20 0.87 11.57
N GLN A 220 -10.83 2.15 11.57
CA GLN A 220 -11.37 3.13 12.51
C GLN A 220 -12.48 3.88 11.79
N SER A 221 -13.71 3.65 12.21
CA SER A 221 -14.90 4.12 11.48
C SER A 221 -15.51 5.37 12.11
N PHE A 222 -15.91 6.31 11.26
CA PHE A 222 -16.60 7.54 11.63
C PHE A 222 -17.92 7.66 10.85
N PRO A 223 -19.02 8.11 11.48
CA PRO A 223 -19.12 8.55 12.87
C PRO A 223 -19.01 7.38 13.86
N VAL A 224 -18.52 7.65 15.08
CA VAL A 224 -18.41 6.61 16.13
C VAL A 224 -19.79 6.40 16.74
N VAL A 225 -20.47 5.35 16.28
CA VAL A 225 -21.78 4.98 16.78
C VAL A 225 -21.62 3.99 17.94
N SER A 226 -21.91 4.44 19.17
CA SER A 226 -22.01 3.53 20.31
C SER A 226 -23.33 2.76 20.22
N SER A 227 -23.27 1.43 20.18
CA SER A 227 -24.41 0.51 20.07
C SER A 227 -25.44 0.61 21.20
N SER A 228 -25.22 1.46 22.20
CA SER A 228 -26.06 1.59 23.40
C SER A 228 -27.01 2.80 23.41
N LYS A 229 -27.01 3.67 22.40
CA LYS A 229 -27.85 4.89 22.36
C LYS A 229 -28.28 5.30 20.95
N LEU A 230 -29.01 4.45 20.25
CA LEU A 230 -29.74 4.86 19.05
C LEU A 230 -31.21 4.53 19.23
N ASN A 231 -32.04 5.57 19.35
CA ASN A 231 -33.42 5.47 18.94
C ASN A 231 -33.43 5.52 17.40
N ALA A 232 -34.33 4.79 16.75
CA ALA A 232 -34.41 4.65 15.29
C ALA A 232 -34.64 5.96 14.49
N SER A 233 -34.65 7.14 15.15
CA SER A 233 -34.90 8.45 14.55
C SER A 233 -33.66 9.33 14.34
N ASP A 234 -32.51 9.00 14.94
CA ASP A 234 -31.34 9.89 14.89
C ASP A 234 -30.46 9.53 13.68
N SER A 235 -30.74 10.15 12.54
CA SER A 235 -29.86 10.07 11.37
C SER A 235 -28.52 10.74 11.69
N VAL A 236 -27.47 9.96 11.91
CA VAL A 236 -26.13 10.51 12.11
C VAL A 236 -25.56 10.94 10.77
N SER A 237 -25.31 12.24 10.62
CA SER A 237 -24.74 12.84 9.41
C SER A 237 -23.31 13.31 9.67
N LEU A 238 -22.42 13.09 8.70
CA LEU A 238 -21.06 13.63 8.69
C LEU A 238 -20.99 15.04 8.11
N ASN A 239 -22.12 15.62 7.67
CA ASN A 239 -22.14 16.93 7.04
C ASN A 239 -21.58 18.02 7.95
N GLY A 240 -20.69 18.85 7.42
CA GLY A 240 -20.10 19.95 8.16
C GLY A 240 -18.98 19.52 9.12
N PHE A 241 -18.52 18.26 9.08
CA PHE A 241 -17.32 17.82 9.80
C PHE A 241 -16.11 17.68 8.88
N SER A 242 -14.95 18.01 9.43
CA SER A 242 -13.63 17.71 8.86
C SER A 242 -12.96 16.61 9.66
N ILE A 243 -12.41 15.61 8.98
CA ILE A 243 -11.69 14.51 9.60
C ILE A 243 -10.20 14.61 9.23
N PHE A 244 -9.36 14.70 10.26
CA PHE A 244 -7.91 14.68 10.15
C PHE A 244 -7.36 13.29 10.40
N TRP A 245 -6.40 12.86 9.59
CA TRP A 245 -5.63 11.63 9.80
C TRP A 245 -4.16 11.97 9.99
N GLY A 246 -3.75 12.07 11.26
CA GLY A 246 -2.52 12.77 11.65
C GLY A 246 -2.50 14.20 11.12
N GLY A 247 -1.31 14.77 10.94
CA GLY A 247 -1.12 16.03 10.23
C GLY A 247 -1.08 15.90 8.71
N LEU A 248 -1.39 14.72 8.17
CA LEU A 248 -1.05 14.29 6.80
C LEU A 248 -2.21 14.34 5.81
N VAL A 249 -3.44 14.23 6.29
CA VAL A 249 -4.65 14.20 5.46
C VAL A 249 -5.76 14.91 6.21
N ARG A 250 -6.52 15.75 5.50
CA ARG A 250 -7.78 16.32 5.96
C ARG A 250 -8.87 16.00 4.95
N ILE A 251 -10.04 15.61 5.43
CA ILE A 251 -11.21 15.31 4.61
C ILE A 251 -12.33 16.21 5.10
N ASP A 252 -12.73 17.17 4.28
CA ASP A 252 -13.88 18.03 4.52
C ASP A 252 -15.12 17.37 3.92
N VAL A 253 -16.11 17.03 4.75
CA VAL A 253 -17.35 16.38 4.31
C VAL A 253 -18.38 17.46 3.99
N LEU A 254 -18.44 17.84 2.70
CA LEU A 254 -19.33 18.89 2.22
C LEU A 254 -20.78 18.42 2.14
N GLN A 255 -20.97 17.22 1.60
CA GLN A 255 -22.26 16.58 1.47
C GLN A 255 -22.09 15.08 1.58
N ALA A 256 -22.80 14.47 2.51
CA ALA A 256 -22.89 13.04 2.73
C ALA A 256 -24.34 12.66 2.95
N LEU A 257 -24.68 11.45 2.50
CA LEU A 257 -25.98 10.87 2.81
C LEU A 257 -26.06 10.58 4.31
N PRO A 258 -27.28 10.60 4.89
CA PRO A 258 -27.52 9.94 6.16
C PRO A 258 -26.89 8.55 6.13
N ASN A 259 -26.36 8.09 7.26
CA ASN A 259 -25.84 6.72 7.36
C ASN A 259 -24.58 6.47 6.50
N THR A 260 -23.83 7.49 6.13
CA THR A 260 -22.50 7.33 5.51
C THR A 260 -21.44 7.08 6.59
N ARG A 261 -20.58 6.08 6.38
CA ARG A 261 -19.46 5.73 7.24
C ARG A 261 -18.15 5.80 6.46
N LEU A 262 -17.16 6.42 7.08
CA LEU A 262 -15.78 6.50 6.58
C LEU A 262 -14.89 5.65 7.48
N SER A 263 -14.33 4.58 6.93
CA SER A 263 -13.50 3.62 7.66
C SER A 263 -12.04 3.74 7.24
N PHE A 264 -11.18 4.19 8.16
CA PHE A 264 -9.77 4.46 7.91
C PHE A 264 -8.92 3.22 8.18
N PHE A 265 -8.18 2.78 7.17
CA PHE A 265 -7.27 1.64 7.22
C PHE A 265 -5.82 2.09 6.99
N GLY A 266 -5.07 2.18 8.08
CA GLY A 266 -3.63 2.45 8.04
C GLY A 266 -2.99 2.38 9.43
N PRO A 267 -1.80 2.99 9.63
CA PRO A 267 -1.03 2.83 10.86
C PRO A 267 -1.80 3.27 12.11
N ARG A 268 -1.93 2.37 13.10
CA ARG A 268 -2.63 2.65 14.37
C ARG A 268 -2.02 3.81 15.17
N LYS A 269 -0.74 4.11 14.97
CA LYS A 269 -0.05 5.22 15.64
C LYS A 269 -0.55 6.59 15.16
N LEU A 270 -1.20 6.65 14.00
CA LEU A 270 -1.71 7.89 13.46
C LEU A 270 -3.08 8.19 14.06
N PRO A 271 -3.21 9.31 14.80
CA PRO A 271 -4.48 9.69 15.39
C PRO A 271 -5.46 10.13 14.30
N ILE A 272 -6.75 9.96 14.58
CA ILE A 272 -7.82 10.47 13.73
C ILE A 272 -8.68 11.39 14.59
N PHE A 273 -8.86 12.63 14.13
CA PHE A 273 -9.66 13.64 14.81
C PHE A 273 -10.79 14.11 13.90
N MET A 274 -11.96 14.31 14.48
CA MET A 274 -13.12 14.86 13.79
C MET A 274 -13.48 16.18 14.46
N VAL A 275 -13.58 17.25 13.68
CA VAL A 275 -13.88 18.61 14.15
C VAL A 275 -14.92 19.25 13.23
N LEU A 276 -15.54 20.34 13.68
CA LEU A 276 -16.42 21.12 12.80
C LEU A 276 -15.59 21.77 11.68
N THR A 277 -16.12 21.75 10.45
CA THR A 277 -15.41 22.29 9.27
C THR A 277 -15.10 23.77 9.43
N ALA A 278 -15.97 24.51 10.12
CA ALA A 278 -15.76 25.93 10.42
C ALA A 278 -14.55 26.20 11.34
N GLU A 279 -14.14 25.21 12.14
CA GLU A 279 -13.01 25.30 13.08
C GLU A 279 -11.75 24.60 12.56
N ALA A 280 -11.85 23.88 11.44
CA ALA A 280 -10.81 22.96 11.00
C ALA A 280 -9.49 23.63 10.64
N ASP A 281 -9.51 24.84 10.06
CA ASP A 281 -8.28 25.59 9.77
C ASP A 281 -7.57 26.02 11.07
N GLN A 282 -8.31 26.61 12.01
CA GLN A 282 -7.77 27.02 13.31
C GLN A 282 -7.26 25.83 14.13
N PHE A 283 -7.99 24.70 14.09
CA PHE A 283 -7.59 23.46 14.72
C PHE A 283 -6.28 22.93 14.12
N TYR A 284 -6.15 22.90 12.79
CA TYR A 284 -4.92 22.45 12.14
C TYR A 284 -3.71 23.29 12.54
N ASP A 285 -3.84 24.62 12.46
CA ASP A 285 -2.76 25.54 12.81
C ASP A 285 -2.32 25.42 14.27
N LYS A 286 -3.25 25.16 15.19
CA LYS A 286 -2.93 24.99 16.60
C LYS A 286 -2.29 23.63 16.89
N GLU A 287 -2.84 22.57 16.33
CA GLU A 287 -2.58 21.19 16.75
C GLU A 287 -1.53 20.44 15.92
N ILE A 288 -1.13 20.98 14.76
CA ILE A 288 -0.03 20.43 13.94
C ILE A 288 1.28 20.37 14.74
N GLY A 289 1.92 19.20 14.76
CA GLY A 289 3.12 18.94 15.56
C GLY A 289 2.85 18.59 17.03
N VAL A 290 1.62 18.76 17.53
CA VAL A 290 1.23 18.47 18.92
C VAL A 290 0.39 17.19 18.98
N SER A 291 -0.88 17.28 18.62
CA SER A 291 -1.78 16.13 18.55
C SER A 291 -1.90 15.60 17.11
N LEU A 292 -1.82 16.48 16.11
CA LEU A 292 -1.76 16.11 14.70
C LEU A 292 -0.32 15.79 14.30
N THR A 293 0.08 14.55 14.60
CA THR A 293 1.40 14.01 14.26
C THR A 293 1.27 12.81 13.32
N PRO A 294 2.21 12.62 12.38
CA PRO A 294 3.29 13.52 11.98
C PRO A 294 2.78 14.70 11.11
N PRO A 295 3.56 15.78 10.95
CA PRO A 295 4.92 16.00 11.45
C PRO A 295 5.00 16.06 12.99
N SER A 296 6.16 15.75 13.56
CA SER A 296 6.46 16.03 14.96
C SER A 296 6.72 17.53 15.20
N GLU A 297 6.69 17.96 16.47
CA GLU A 297 6.92 19.36 16.86
C GLU A 297 8.21 19.94 16.25
N GLU A 298 9.31 19.18 16.30
CA GLU A 298 10.62 19.56 15.75
C GLU A 298 10.58 19.80 14.23
N GLN A 299 9.67 19.15 13.52
CA GLN A 299 9.58 19.17 12.06
C GLN A 299 8.44 20.06 11.55
N ARG A 300 7.73 20.74 12.46
CA ARG A 300 6.59 21.59 12.13
C ARG A 300 6.97 22.75 11.22
N GLU A 301 8.11 23.39 11.44
CA GLU A 301 8.54 24.57 10.66
C GLU A 301 8.86 24.25 9.20
N VAL A 302 9.34 23.03 8.93
CA VAL A 302 9.70 22.56 7.58
C VAL A 302 8.56 21.80 6.90
N TRP A 303 7.42 21.64 7.57
CA TRP A 303 6.28 20.91 7.05
C TRP A 303 5.55 21.72 5.96
N PRO A 304 5.37 21.19 4.75
CA PRO A 304 4.73 21.92 3.64
C PRO A 304 3.21 22.09 3.80
N GLY A 305 2.58 21.50 4.82
CA GLY A 305 1.12 21.61 5.00
C GLY A 305 0.31 20.79 3.99
N LEU A 306 -1.00 21.01 3.99
CA LEU A 306 -1.99 20.31 3.15
C LEU A 306 -2.44 21.20 1.97
N GLU A 307 -1.51 21.52 1.08
CA GLU A 307 -1.74 22.48 -0.01
C GLU A 307 -2.58 21.94 -1.17
N SER A 308 -2.56 20.63 -1.42
CA SER A 308 -3.31 20.03 -2.53
C SER A 308 -4.73 19.73 -2.11
N LEU A 309 -5.70 20.35 -2.80
CA LEU A 309 -7.12 20.09 -2.65
C LEU A 309 -7.60 19.22 -3.81
N LYS A 310 -8.23 18.08 -3.48
CA LYS A 310 -8.89 17.22 -4.46
C LYS A 310 -10.35 17.05 -4.08
N GLN A 311 -11.23 17.60 -4.91
CA GLN A 311 -12.67 17.40 -4.79
C GLN A 311 -13.04 16.03 -5.35
N LEU A 312 -13.75 15.24 -4.56
CA LEU A 312 -14.21 13.90 -4.91
C LEU A 312 -15.73 13.89 -4.89
N LYS A 313 -16.30 13.47 -6.03
CA LYS A 313 -17.72 13.26 -6.21
C LYS A 313 -17.98 11.77 -6.36
N ILE A 314 -18.58 11.17 -5.34
CA ILE A 314 -18.79 9.73 -5.25
C ILE A 314 -20.30 9.46 -5.28
N LYS A 315 -20.73 8.56 -6.16
CA LYS A 315 -22.14 8.16 -6.28
C LYS A 315 -22.36 6.83 -5.54
N PHE A 316 -23.44 6.75 -4.78
CA PHE A 316 -23.81 5.50 -4.12
C PHE A 316 -24.66 4.64 -5.06
N ASP A 317 -24.03 3.61 -5.63
CA ASP A 317 -24.73 2.70 -6.54
C ASP A 317 -25.38 1.51 -5.79
N ASP A 318 -24.87 1.15 -4.62
CA ASP A 318 -25.33 0.01 -3.83
C ASP A 318 -25.25 0.32 -2.32
N LYS A 319 -26.31 -0.05 -1.59
CA LYS A 319 -26.45 0.17 -0.15
C LYS A 319 -25.86 -0.95 0.70
N LYS A 320 -25.48 -2.08 0.09
CA LYS A 320 -25.02 -3.29 0.80
C LYS A 320 -23.52 -3.53 0.73
N ARG A 321 -22.78 -2.73 -0.06
CA ARG A 321 -21.33 -2.85 -0.20
C ARG A 321 -20.65 -1.49 -0.08
N PRO A 322 -19.36 -1.46 0.32
CA PRO A 322 -18.56 -0.25 0.20
C PRO A 322 -18.57 0.25 -1.25
N VAL A 323 -18.65 1.56 -1.42
CA VAL A 323 -18.74 2.19 -2.73
C VAL A 323 -17.36 2.27 -3.39
N CYS A 324 -16.38 2.75 -2.64
CA CYS A 324 -15.02 2.91 -3.12
C CYS A 324 -14.03 3.06 -1.97
N ASP A 325 -12.75 2.86 -2.29
CA ASP A 325 -11.63 3.26 -1.43
C ASP A 325 -11.03 4.57 -1.94
N ILE A 326 -10.82 5.52 -1.03
CA ILE A 326 -9.95 6.69 -1.20
C ILE A 326 -8.56 6.28 -0.72
N ALA A 327 -7.71 5.82 -1.62
CA ALA A 327 -6.35 5.38 -1.31
C ALA A 327 -5.39 6.58 -1.29
N VAL A 328 -4.76 6.81 -0.15
CA VAL A 328 -3.74 7.85 0.07
C VAL A 328 -2.36 7.23 -0.09
N SER A 329 -1.65 7.67 -1.13
CA SER A 329 -0.37 7.10 -1.55
C SER A 329 0.67 7.15 -0.42
N GLY A 330 1.17 5.98 -0.01
CA GLY A 330 2.17 5.82 1.05
C GLY A 330 1.64 5.74 2.49
N LEU A 331 0.31 5.70 2.68
CA LEU A 331 -0.31 5.70 4.01
C LEU A 331 -1.30 4.55 4.22
N GLY A 332 -2.29 4.43 3.35
CA GLY A 332 -3.40 3.50 3.50
C GLY A 332 -4.62 3.95 2.71
N TRP A 333 -5.83 3.58 3.14
CA TRP A 333 -7.05 3.98 2.44
C TRP A 333 -8.19 4.29 3.42
N ILE A 334 -9.15 5.09 2.94
CA ILE A 334 -10.45 5.28 3.58
C ILE A 334 -11.50 4.54 2.74
N ALA A 335 -12.16 3.57 3.34
CA ALA A 335 -13.32 2.92 2.73
C ALA A 335 -14.56 3.79 2.97
N VAL A 336 -15.29 4.07 1.89
CA VAL A 336 -16.57 4.77 1.91
C VAL A 336 -17.67 3.73 1.85
N GLU A 337 -18.48 3.64 2.89
CA GLU A 337 -19.55 2.64 2.97
C GLU A 337 -20.82 3.22 3.57
N PRO A 338 -22.00 2.77 3.11
CA PRO A 338 -23.25 2.99 3.84
C PRO A 338 -23.28 2.12 5.12
N PHE A 339 -23.91 2.59 6.20
CA PHE A 339 -24.00 1.88 7.48
C PHE A 339 -25.38 2.04 8.13
N GLY A 340 -25.96 0.95 8.65
CA GLY A 340 -27.18 1.05 9.48
C GLY A 340 -28.51 0.89 8.74
N LEU A 341 -28.53 0.18 7.62
CA LEU A 341 -29.79 -0.32 7.05
C LEU A 341 -29.91 -1.82 7.35
N GLU A 342 -30.44 -2.14 8.53
CA GLU A 342 -31.05 -3.46 8.71
C GLU A 342 -32.25 -3.56 7.77
N VAL A 343 -32.37 -4.73 7.15
CA VAL A 343 -33.42 -5.09 6.23
C VAL A 343 -34.70 -5.29 7.05
N ASP A 344 -35.47 -4.23 7.24
CA ASP A 344 -36.90 -4.36 7.52
C ASP A 344 -37.66 -3.16 6.97
N GLY A 345 -38.56 -3.44 6.02
CA GLY A 345 -39.71 -2.59 5.70
C GLY A 345 -39.45 -1.26 4.97
N THR A 346 -39.69 -1.26 3.66
CA THR A 346 -40.47 -0.21 2.96
C THR A 346 -40.13 1.27 3.18
N GLU A 347 -38.86 1.67 3.23
CA GLU A 347 -38.49 3.05 2.87
C GLU A 347 -37.30 3.08 1.91
N THR A 348 -37.63 3.18 0.62
CA THR A 348 -36.67 3.48 -0.45
C THR A 348 -36.21 4.92 -0.32
N LEU A 349 -35.22 5.19 0.53
CA LEU A 349 -34.40 6.40 0.41
C LEU A 349 -33.87 6.47 -1.04
N PRO A 350 -33.97 7.62 -1.73
CA PRO A 350 -33.58 7.72 -3.13
C PRO A 350 -32.12 7.27 -3.28
N CYS A 351 -31.87 6.31 -4.18
CA CYS A 351 -30.53 5.84 -4.53
C CYS A 351 -29.71 6.90 -5.29
N ASP A 352 -30.21 8.12 -5.46
CA ASP A 352 -29.57 9.23 -6.16
C ASP A 352 -28.83 10.16 -5.20
N GLY A 353 -27.99 9.57 -4.35
CA GLY A 353 -27.21 10.32 -3.38
C GLY A 353 -25.76 10.50 -3.79
N GLU A 354 -25.29 11.74 -3.79
CA GLU A 354 -23.89 12.08 -4.09
C GLU A 354 -23.15 12.46 -2.80
N LEU A 355 -22.00 11.84 -2.57
CA LEU A 355 -21.04 12.21 -1.54
C LEU A 355 -20.01 13.17 -2.15
N LEU A 356 -19.91 14.36 -1.59
CA LEU A 356 -18.94 15.38 -1.95
C LEU A 356 -17.93 15.53 -0.82
N LEU A 357 -16.68 15.20 -1.12
CA LEU A 357 -15.56 15.31 -0.19
C LEU A 357 -14.47 16.20 -0.78
N ASP A 358 -13.94 17.07 0.06
CA ASP A 358 -12.74 17.84 -0.24
C ASP A 358 -11.57 17.22 0.52
N VAL A 359 -10.69 16.52 -0.20
CA VAL A 359 -9.54 15.83 0.41
C VAL A 359 -8.30 16.69 0.23
N ARG A 360 -7.68 17.06 1.36
CA ARG A 360 -6.45 17.84 1.40
C ARG A 360 -5.27 16.98 1.83
N VAL A 361 -4.19 17.03 1.05
CA VAL A 361 -2.92 16.31 1.27
C VAL A 361 -1.75 17.21 0.90
N PRO A 362 -0.51 16.88 1.31
CA PRO A 362 0.66 17.60 0.83
C PRO A 362 0.74 17.57 -0.69
N LYS A 363 1.23 18.66 -1.29
CA LYS A 363 1.22 18.90 -2.74
C LYS A 363 1.63 17.72 -3.63
N PRO A 364 2.74 17.00 -3.36
CA PRO A 364 3.16 15.93 -4.25
C PRO A 364 2.35 14.64 -4.05
N VAL A 365 1.65 14.46 -2.92
CA VAL A 365 0.99 13.19 -2.57
C VAL A 365 -0.23 12.96 -3.44
N GLU A 366 -0.30 11.80 -4.08
CA GLU A 366 -1.44 11.42 -4.90
C GLU A 366 -2.52 10.70 -4.09
N ILE A 367 -3.78 10.95 -4.47
CA ILE A 367 -4.97 10.27 -3.97
C ILE A 367 -5.58 9.50 -5.14
N PHE A 368 -5.86 8.22 -4.93
CA PHE A 368 -6.48 7.35 -5.93
C PHE A 368 -7.87 6.93 -5.45
N LEU A 369 -8.87 7.09 -6.32
CA LEU A 369 -10.13 6.37 -6.17
C LEU A 369 -9.96 4.99 -6.80
N ARG A 370 -10.35 3.95 -6.08
CA ARG A 370 -10.29 2.56 -6.54
C ARG A 370 -11.50 1.75 -6.05
N PRO A 371 -11.80 0.61 -6.69
CA PRO A 371 -12.77 -0.34 -6.15
C PRO A 371 -12.36 -0.77 -4.73
N PRO A 372 -13.33 -0.97 -3.83
CA PRO A 372 -13.05 -1.28 -2.44
C PRO A 372 -12.27 -2.58 -2.30
N LEU A 373 -11.24 -2.59 -1.46
CA LEU A 373 -10.48 -3.80 -1.15
C LEU A 373 -11.33 -4.70 -0.23
N PRO A 374 -11.60 -5.97 -0.58
CA PRO A 374 -12.42 -6.87 0.24
C PRO A 374 -11.65 -7.32 1.48
N VAL A 375 -11.76 -6.56 2.56
CA VAL A 375 -11.07 -6.81 3.83
C VAL A 375 -12.02 -7.09 4.99
N GLY A 376 -11.52 -7.84 5.98
CA GLY A 376 -12.30 -8.27 7.13
C GLY A 376 -13.33 -9.34 6.78
N SER A 377 -14.13 -9.74 7.76
CA SER A 377 -15.19 -10.75 7.57
C SER A 377 -16.26 -10.28 6.59
N ALA A 378 -16.67 -9.01 6.68
CA ALA A 378 -17.66 -8.42 5.77
C ALA A 378 -17.18 -8.45 4.31
N GLY A 379 -15.86 -8.33 4.06
CA GLY A 379 -15.28 -8.38 2.73
C GLY A 379 -15.73 -9.57 1.89
N GLY A 380 -15.77 -10.77 2.48
CA GLY A 380 -16.21 -11.97 1.79
C GLY A 380 -17.71 -12.06 1.54
N GLU A 381 -18.52 -11.32 2.30
CA GLU A 381 -19.99 -11.33 2.18
C GLU A 381 -20.48 -10.47 1.02
N TRP A 382 -19.83 -9.33 0.76
CA TRP A 382 -20.23 -8.40 -0.30
C TRP A 382 -19.38 -8.49 -1.57
N TYR A 383 -18.21 -9.14 -1.54
CA TYR A 383 -17.35 -9.25 -2.73
C TYR A 383 -18.03 -10.10 -3.80
N GLN A 384 -18.12 -9.54 -4.99
CA GLN A 384 -18.68 -10.19 -6.16
C GLN A 384 -17.57 -10.41 -7.18
N TYR A 385 -17.35 -11.67 -7.52
CA TYR A 385 -16.44 -12.03 -8.61
C TYR A 385 -17.03 -11.52 -9.92
N GLN A 386 -16.18 -10.95 -10.76
CA GLN A 386 -16.59 -10.54 -12.10
C GLN A 386 -16.93 -11.78 -12.93
N ASP A 387 -18.06 -11.78 -13.63
CA ASP A 387 -18.36 -12.78 -14.65
C ASP A 387 -17.40 -12.59 -15.82
N LEU A 388 -16.56 -13.58 -16.08
CA LEU A 388 -15.53 -13.55 -17.12
C LEU A 388 -15.96 -14.39 -18.31
N THR A 389 -15.58 -13.94 -19.51
CA THR A 389 -15.64 -14.78 -20.70
C THR A 389 -14.50 -15.81 -20.68
N GLU A 390 -14.65 -16.94 -21.39
CA GLU A 390 -13.60 -17.98 -21.48
C GLU A 390 -12.24 -17.39 -21.90
N LYS A 391 -12.23 -16.44 -22.84
CA LYS A 391 -11.01 -15.76 -23.29
C LYS A 391 -10.37 -14.91 -22.19
N GLU A 392 -11.18 -14.27 -21.36
CA GLU A 392 -10.68 -13.48 -20.24
C GLU A 392 -10.12 -14.39 -19.15
N GLU A 393 -10.75 -15.53 -18.87
CA GLU A 393 -10.22 -16.52 -17.93
C GLU A 393 -8.85 -17.08 -18.37
N GLU A 394 -8.68 -17.36 -19.67
CA GLU A 394 -7.41 -17.85 -20.21
C GLU A 394 -6.28 -16.81 -20.12
N LEU A 395 -6.60 -15.53 -20.32
CA LEU A 395 -5.64 -14.43 -20.24
C LEU A 395 -5.39 -13.94 -18.80
N ARG A 396 -6.30 -14.25 -17.87
CA ARG A 396 -6.23 -13.80 -16.48
C ARG A 396 -5.05 -14.48 -15.78
N PRO A 397 -4.11 -13.71 -15.20
CA PRO A 397 -2.98 -14.30 -14.49
C PRO A 397 -3.49 -15.05 -13.26
N LYS A 398 -2.95 -16.25 -13.06
CA LYS A 398 -3.24 -17.03 -11.85
C LYS A 398 -2.64 -16.36 -10.63
N TRP A 399 -3.36 -16.40 -9.52
CA TRP A 399 -2.88 -15.90 -8.24
C TRP A 399 -2.64 -17.05 -7.25
N TYR A 400 -1.71 -16.85 -6.33
CA TYR A 400 -1.30 -17.81 -5.32
C TYR A 400 -1.07 -17.13 -3.97
N TYR A 401 -1.20 -17.86 -2.86
CA TYR A 401 -0.97 -17.37 -1.48
C TYR A 401 -0.09 -18.33 -0.67
#